data_AF-A0A370DI75-F1
#
_entry.id   AF-A0A370DI75-F1
#
_cell.length_a   1.000
_cell.length_b   1.000
_cell.length_c   1.000
_cell.angle_alpha   90.00
_cell.angle_beta   90.00
_cell.angle_gamma   90.00
#
_symmetry.space_group_name_H-M   'P 1'
#
loop_
_entity.id
_entity.type
_entity.pdbx_description
1 polymer ?
#
loop_
_entity_poly.entity_id
_entity_poly.type
_entity_poly.pdbx_seq_one_letter_code
_entity_poly.pdbx_strand_id
1 'polypeptide(L)'
;MYMSHHQAVRQQGAYHQFNGVVFSDISFGFMPAFKNLKNQHIHLSQDRNGELSVMHLFDGLPECWIKERDDKGVALTLKEEVIAGFMRNAQFYTLSEIVNNIKDS
;
A
#
# COMPACT_ATOMS: atom_id res chain seq x y z
N MET A 1 -12.67 -22.46 0.47
CA MET A 1 -12.77 -20.98 0.52
C MET A 1 -11.99 -20.44 -0.67
N TYR A 2 -12.63 -20.40 -1.84
CA TYR A 2 -11.96 -20.03 -3.10
C TYR A 2 -12.01 -18.50 -3.26
N MET A 3 -10.83 -17.91 -3.55
CA MET A 3 -10.71 -16.50 -3.93
C MET A 3 -11.56 -16.22 -5.17
N SER A 4 -12.27 -15.09 -5.17
CA SER A 4 -13.05 -14.68 -6.35
C SER A 4 -12.11 -14.30 -7.49
N HIS A 5 -12.39 -14.86 -8.67
CA HIS A 5 -11.59 -14.75 -9.90
C HIS A 5 -11.31 -13.29 -10.32
N HIS A 6 -12.18 -12.35 -9.95
CA HIS A 6 -12.07 -10.94 -10.35
C HIS A 6 -11.00 -10.13 -9.59
N GLN A 7 -10.64 -10.53 -8.36
CA GLN A 7 -9.63 -9.82 -7.56
C GLN A 7 -8.20 -10.23 -7.96
N ALA A 8 -8.00 -11.50 -8.33
CA ALA A 8 -6.73 -11.99 -8.86
C ALA A 8 -6.37 -11.33 -10.21
N VAL A 9 -7.37 -11.08 -11.07
CA VAL A 9 -7.16 -10.52 -12.42
C VAL A 9 -6.71 -9.05 -12.39
N ARG A 10 -7.20 -8.22 -11.47
CA ARG A 10 -6.75 -6.82 -11.34
C ARG A 10 -5.30 -6.70 -10.88
N GLN A 11 -4.86 -7.61 -10.02
CA GLN A 11 -3.46 -7.66 -9.56
C GLN A 11 -2.55 -8.28 -10.62
N GLN A 12 -3.00 -9.33 -11.33
CA GLN A 12 -2.27 -9.92 -12.45
C GLN A 12 -2.04 -8.95 -13.61
N GLY A 13 -3.00 -8.07 -13.92
CA GLY A 13 -2.84 -7.07 -14.99
C GLY A 13 -1.71 -6.08 -14.71
N ALA A 14 -1.60 -5.59 -13.48
CA ALA A 14 -0.51 -4.70 -13.07
C ALA A 14 0.85 -5.43 -13.00
N TYR A 15 0.86 -6.71 -12.60
CA TYR A 15 2.05 -7.57 -12.62
C TYR A 15 2.54 -7.88 -14.04
N HIS A 16 1.64 -8.13 -15.00
CA HIS A 16 2.01 -8.39 -16.41
C HIS A 16 2.52 -7.15 -17.12
N GLN A 17 2.04 -5.96 -16.75
CA GLN A 17 2.52 -4.69 -17.33
C GLN A 17 3.96 -4.35 -16.93
N PHE A 18 4.47 -4.99 -15.87
CA PHE A 18 5.85 -4.92 -15.40
C PHE A 18 6.60 -6.25 -15.57
N ASN A 19 6.36 -7.00 -16.67
CA ASN A 19 7.25 -8.04 -17.21
C ASN A 19 8.01 -8.90 -16.16
N GLY A 20 7.33 -9.36 -15.11
CA GLY A 20 7.93 -10.25 -14.11
C GLY A 20 9.22 -9.73 -13.45
N VAL A 21 9.54 -8.42 -13.53
CA VAL A 21 10.60 -7.84 -12.71
C VAL A 21 10.03 -7.83 -11.31
N VAL A 22 10.38 -8.86 -10.56
CA VAL A 22 10.11 -8.93 -9.14
C VAL A 22 10.59 -7.58 -8.59
N PHE A 23 9.66 -6.83 -8.02
CA PHE A 23 9.95 -5.76 -7.06
C PHE A 23 10.70 -6.44 -5.89
N SER A 24 11.88 -7.03 -6.09
CA SER A 24 12.72 -7.69 -5.08
C SER A 24 14.01 -6.91 -4.89
N ASP A 25 14.60 -6.42 -5.97
CA ASP A 25 15.94 -5.83 -5.92
C ASP A 25 15.87 -4.32 -5.64
N ILE A 26 14.86 -3.64 -6.20
CA ILE A 26 14.59 -2.21 -5.95
C ILE A 26 13.74 -2.01 -4.68
N SER A 27 12.93 -3.01 -4.32
CA SER A 27 12.06 -2.98 -3.14
C SER A 27 12.78 -3.29 -1.84
N PHE A 28 14.04 -3.74 -1.89
CA PHE A 28 14.79 -4.11 -0.70
C PHE A 28 14.93 -2.88 0.20
N GLY A 29 14.13 -2.85 1.27
CA GLY A 29 14.05 -1.74 2.22
C GLY A 29 12.88 -0.76 2.03
N PHE A 30 11.99 -0.95 1.05
CA PHE A 30 10.74 -0.20 0.95
C PHE A 30 9.58 -1.00 1.53
N MET A 31 8.98 -0.49 2.60
CA MET A 31 7.82 -1.09 3.25
C MET A 31 6.55 -0.32 2.86
N PRO A 32 5.49 -0.98 2.36
CA PRO A 32 4.23 -0.31 2.07
C PRO A 32 3.69 0.43 3.29
N ALA A 33 3.22 1.66 3.07
CA ALA A 33 2.74 2.53 4.13
C ALA A 33 1.68 3.50 3.62
N PHE A 34 0.98 4.13 4.56
CA PHE A 34 0.03 5.20 4.32
C PHE A 34 0.43 6.43 5.12
N LYS A 35 0.22 7.60 4.55
CA LYS A 35 0.48 8.87 5.22
C LYS A 35 -0.78 9.73 5.20
N ASN A 36 -1.18 10.22 6.37
CA ASN A 36 -2.22 11.23 6.47
C ASN A 36 -1.59 12.62 6.31
N LEU A 37 -2.00 13.33 5.26
CA LEU A 37 -1.45 14.65 4.90
C LEU A 37 -1.85 15.75 5.88
N LYS A 38 -2.95 15.59 6.63
CA LYS A 38 -3.42 16.60 7.58
C LYS A 38 -2.54 16.68 8.84
N ASN A 39 -2.15 15.53 9.38
CA ASN A 39 -1.35 15.45 10.62
C ASN A 39 0.05 14.86 10.42
N GLN A 40 0.41 14.51 9.18
CA GLN A 40 1.70 13.91 8.79
C GLN A 40 1.98 12.55 9.44
N HIS A 41 0.99 11.92 10.08
CA HIS A 41 1.16 10.60 10.66
C HIS A 41 1.31 9.55 9.56
N ILE A 42 2.19 8.59 9.81
CA ILE A 42 2.47 7.48 8.91
C ILE A 42 2.07 6.19 9.62
N HIS A 43 1.45 5.29 8.86
CA HIS A 43 1.11 3.95 9.31
C HIS A 43 1.68 2.94 8.32
N LEU A 44 2.46 1.98 8.79
CA LEU A 44 2.90 0.87 7.96
C LEU A 44 1.70 0.02 7.57
N SER A 45 1.73 -0.55 6.37
CA SER A 45 0.68 -1.47 5.96
C SER A 45 0.77 -2.73 6.80
N GLN A 46 -0.35 -3.12 7.40
CA GLN A 46 -0.45 -4.29 8.26
C GLN A 46 -1.63 -5.16 7.84
N ASP A 47 -1.57 -6.43 8.20
CA ASP A 47 -2.72 -7.31 8.12
C ASP A 47 -3.65 -7.11 9.33
N ARG A 48 -4.72 -7.92 9.40
CA ARG A 48 -5.69 -7.86 10.50
C ARG A 48 -5.12 -8.25 11.87
N ASN A 49 -3.99 -8.94 11.89
CA ASN A 49 -3.30 -9.35 13.11
C ASN A 49 -2.26 -8.31 13.55
N GLY A 50 -2.07 -7.23 12.78
CA GLY A 50 -1.05 -6.21 13.02
C GLY A 50 0.32 -6.58 12.49
N GLU A 51 0.44 -7.68 11.72
CA GLU A 51 1.71 -8.07 11.09
C GLU A 51 1.97 -7.20 9.86
N LEU A 52 3.24 -6.89 9.62
CA LEU A 52 3.64 -6.05 8.48
C LEU A 52 3.33 -6.74 7.16
N SER A 53 2.67 -6.02 6.27
CA SER A 53 2.27 -6.51 4.96
C SER A 53 3.23 -6.03 3.87
N VAL A 54 3.52 -6.92 2.92
CA VAL A 54 4.24 -6.60 1.68
C VAL A 54 3.33 -5.93 0.62
N MET A 55 2.06 -5.73 0.94
CA MET A 55 1.06 -5.06 0.10
C MET A 55 0.34 -3.95 0.88
N HIS A 56 -0.19 -2.94 0.18
CA HIS A 56 -1.09 -1.93 0.76
C HIS A 56 -2.43 -2.55 1.14
N LEU A 57 -2.62 -2.80 2.43
CA LEU A 57 -3.85 -3.28 3.03
C LEU A 57 -4.44 -2.14 3.87
N PHE A 58 -5.77 -2.04 3.87
CA PHE A 58 -6.47 -1.09 4.75
C PHE A 58 -6.69 -1.70 6.15
N ASP A 59 -6.45 -2.99 6.30
CA ASP A 59 -6.44 -3.67 7.58
C ASP A 59 -5.39 -3.02 8.50
N GLY A 60 -5.70 -2.95 9.80
CA GLY A 60 -4.82 -2.34 10.79
C GLY A 60 -4.72 -0.81 10.75
N LEU A 61 -5.28 -0.13 9.75
CA LEU A 61 -5.29 1.33 9.72
C LEU A 61 -6.20 1.93 10.81
N PRO A 62 -5.87 3.13 11.33
CA PRO A 62 -6.73 3.83 12.27
C PRO A 62 -8.14 4.06 11.69
N GLU A 63 -9.19 3.81 12.48
CA GLU A 63 -10.59 4.04 12.08
C GLU A 63 -10.82 5.46 11.52
N CYS A 64 -10.14 6.45 12.10
CA CYS A 64 -10.27 7.83 11.67
C CYS A 64 -9.73 8.11 10.26
N TRP A 65 -9.04 7.16 9.62
CA TRP A 65 -8.52 7.26 8.26
C TRP A 65 -9.42 6.59 7.22
N ILE A 66 -10.33 5.73 7.65
CA ILE A 66 -11.27 5.02 6.78
C ILE A 66 -12.45 5.94 6.45
N LYS A 67 -12.88 5.94 5.19
CA LYS A 67 -14.04 6.72 4.71
C LYS A 67 -15.29 5.84 4.66
N GLU A 68 -15.18 4.65 4.09
CA GLU A 68 -16.30 3.70 3.95
C GLU A 68 -15.88 2.28 4.30
N ARG A 69 -16.85 1.51 4.82
CA ARG A 69 -16.74 0.07 5.10
C ARG A 69 -17.88 -0.67 4.43
N ASP A 70 -17.68 -1.96 4.17
CA ASP A 70 -18.76 -2.85 3.73
C ASP A 70 -19.65 -3.28 4.92
N ASP A 71 -20.72 -4.02 4.62
CA ASP A 71 -21.66 -4.56 5.62
C ASP A 71 -21.02 -5.51 6.63
N LYS A 72 -19.80 -5.99 6.37
CA LYS A 72 -19.02 -6.87 7.23
C LYS A 72 -17.95 -6.10 8.02
N GLY A 73 -17.91 -4.78 7.91
CA GLY A 73 -16.95 -3.90 8.58
C GLY A 73 -15.57 -3.87 7.91
N VAL A 74 -15.40 -4.41 6.71
CA VAL A 74 -14.13 -4.34 5.97
C VAL A 74 -13.96 -2.95 5.35
N ALA A 75 -12.80 -2.33 5.56
CA ALA A 75 -12.49 -1.03 4.96
C ALA A 75 -12.49 -1.11 3.44
N LEU A 76 -13.26 -0.23 2.79
CA LEU A 76 -13.39 -0.15 1.33
C LEU A 76 -12.63 1.03 0.75
N THR A 77 -12.64 2.16 1.44
CA THR A 77 -12.04 3.41 0.96
C THR A 77 -11.39 4.19 2.10
N LEU A 78 -10.36 4.97 1.77
CA LEU A 78 -9.69 5.88 2.69
C LEU A 78 -10.22 7.30 2.49
N LYS A 79 -10.03 8.13 3.52
CA LYS A 79 -10.26 9.57 3.39
C LYS A 79 -9.26 10.19 2.42
N GLU A 80 -9.66 11.28 1.78
CA GLU A 80 -8.92 11.93 0.69
C GLU A 80 -7.56 12.48 1.14
N GLU A 81 -7.41 12.80 2.43
CA GLU A 81 -6.14 13.21 3.02
C GLU A 81 -5.14 12.06 3.23
N VAL A 82 -5.53 10.80 3.02
CA VAL A 82 -4.65 9.64 3.24
C VAL A 82 -4.10 9.15 1.90
N ILE A 83 -2.79 9.18 1.76
CA ILE A 83 -2.08 8.74 0.56
C ILE A 83 -1.31 7.44 0.80
N ALA A 84 -1.22 6.61 -0.23
CA ALA A 84 -0.39 5.41 -0.24
C ALA A 84 1.04 5.73 -0.68
N GLY A 85 2.02 5.05 -0.08
CA GLY A 85 3.43 5.15 -0.44
C GLY A 85 4.25 4.09 0.27
N PHE A 86 5.51 4.37 0.52
CA PHE A 86 6.46 3.42 1.08
C PHE A 86 7.38 4.10 2.08
N MET A 87 7.76 3.37 3.12
CA MET A 87 8.77 3.78 4.09
C MET A 87 10.12 3.15 3.73
N ARG A 88 11.18 3.96 3.76
CA ARG A 88 12.58 3.50 3.69
C ARG A 88 13.45 4.44 4.52
N ASN A 89 14.35 3.89 5.33
CA ASN A 89 15.26 4.69 6.18
C ASN A 89 14.54 5.78 7.00
N ALA A 90 13.39 5.45 7.59
CA ALA A 90 12.52 6.36 8.35
C ALA A 90 11.90 7.53 7.54
N GLN A 91 12.01 7.51 6.21
CA GLN A 91 11.42 8.49 5.31
C GLN A 91 10.28 7.87 4.49
N PHE A 92 9.22 8.65 4.29
CA PHE A 92 8.11 8.29 3.41
C PHE A 92 8.38 8.75 1.99
N TYR A 93 8.08 7.87 1.03
CA TYR A 93 8.18 8.10 -0.39
C TYR A 93 6.88 7.69 -1.09
N THR A 94 6.40 8.54 -1.98
CA THR A 94 5.41 8.19 -2.97
C THR A 94 6.03 7.31 -4.06
N LEU A 95 5.22 6.55 -4.78
CA LEU A 95 5.70 5.75 -5.91
C LEU A 95 6.38 6.63 -6.98
N SER A 96 5.84 7.83 -7.22
CA SER A 96 6.45 8.81 -8.13
C SER A 96 7.85 9.25 -7.70
N GLU A 97 8.06 9.51 -6.40
CA GLU A 97 9.38 9.89 -5.89
C GLU A 97 10.39 8.75 -6.04
N ILE A 98 9.98 7.51 -5.78
CA ILE A 98 10.84 6.33 -5.97
C ILE A 98 11.25 6.21 -7.44
N VAL A 99 10.28 6.25 -8.36
CA VAL A 99 10.54 6.09 -9.79
C VAL A 99 11.43 7.21 -10.33
N ASN A 100 11.27 8.45 -9.86
CA ASN A 100 12.13 9.55 -10.26
C ASN A 100 13.54 9.42 -9.71
N ASN A 101 13.69 9.05 -8.43
CA ASN A 101 15.01 8.95 -7.80
C ASN A 101 15.88 7.82 -8.41
N ILE A 102 15.25 6.73 -8.86
CA ILE A 102 15.95 5.63 -9.54
C ILE A 102 16.48 6.03 -10.91
N LYS A 103 15.83 6.97 -11.61
CA LYS A 103 16.29 7.41 -12.94
C LYS A 103 17.57 8.25 -12.90
N ASP A 104 17.90 8.80 -11.73
CA ASP A 104 19.06 9.66 -11.53
C ASP A 104 20.28 8.92 -10.93
N SER A 105 20.20 7.59 -10.72
CA SER A 105 21.29 6.72 -10.23
C SER A 105 21.87 5.87 -11.35
#